data_AF-A0A2W1AAV4-F1
#
_entry.id   AF-A0A2W1AAV4-F1
#
_cell.length_a   1.000
_cell.length_b   1.000
_cell.length_c   1.000
_cell.angle_alpha   90.00
_cell.angle_beta   90.00
_cell.angle_gamma   90.00
#
_symmetry.space_group_name_H-M   'P 1'
#
loop_
_entity.id
_entity.type
_entity.pdbx_description
1 polymer ?
#
loop_
_entity_poly.entity_id
_entity_poly.type
_entity_poly.pdbx_seq_one_letter_code
_entity_poly.pdbx_strand_id
1 'polypeptide(L)'
;MLGSGRWRVHTQSEFNWFTFTFGVAFIGNATIPVKIVWIPPTVRNHGANSSGAPTMRLSSKGDYGIRALVDLAQHRGRGPIPSGEIAARQAIPESLVGQVLGALRTAGFVRSARGAQGGHELAMEPADVRMDAVVKSLEGNISVGACLDNPNLDSSGSAGQLHMWEDVRDAIVDVLHDRTLADLAERDAVTAGGRYSI
;
A
#
# COMPACT_ATOMS: atom_id res chain seq x y z
N MET A 1 25.16 42.09 -0.56
CA MET A 1 25.92 41.02 -1.22
C MET A 1 24.96 40.26 -2.14
N LEU A 2 24.93 40.61 -3.42
CA LEU A 2 24.02 40.01 -4.41
C LEU A 2 24.85 39.10 -5.32
N GLY A 3 24.52 37.79 -5.30
CA GLY A 3 25.23 36.74 -6.01
C GLY A 3 25.01 36.80 -7.52
N SER A 4 26.10 36.62 -8.26
CA SER A 4 26.18 36.62 -9.72
C SER A 4 25.46 35.41 -10.35
N GLY A 5 24.33 35.67 -11.01
CA GLY A 5 23.64 34.68 -11.85
C GLY A 5 24.34 34.51 -13.20
N ARG A 6 24.71 33.27 -13.53
CA ARG A 6 25.35 32.87 -14.79
C ARG A 6 24.29 32.62 -15.86
N TRP A 7 24.27 33.45 -16.91
CA TRP A 7 23.35 33.30 -18.04
C TRP A 7 23.89 32.28 -19.05
N ARG A 8 23.02 31.41 -19.56
CA ARG A 8 23.34 30.48 -20.66
C ARG A 8 22.32 30.69 -21.78
N VAL A 9 22.80 30.95 -22.98
CA VAL A 9 21.97 31.09 -24.19
C VAL A 9 21.86 29.71 -24.83
N HIS A 10 20.64 29.22 -25.03
CA HIS A 10 20.37 28.03 -25.84
C HIS A 10 19.63 28.43 -27.11
N THR A 11 20.13 27.93 -28.24
CA THR A 11 19.50 28.02 -29.55
C THR A 11 18.36 27.01 -29.66
N GLN A 12 17.30 27.44 -30.33
CA GLN A 12 15.93 26.94 -30.25
C GLN A 12 15.67 25.74 -31.18
N SER A 13 15.00 24.70 -30.67
CA SER A 13 14.17 23.79 -31.47
C SER A 13 12.73 23.84 -30.92
N GLU A 14 11.92 24.68 -31.57
CA GLU A 14 10.46 24.58 -31.78
C GLU A 14 9.62 23.79 -30.76
N PHE A 15 9.00 24.49 -29.80
CA PHE A 15 7.72 24.08 -29.21
C PHE A 15 6.91 25.35 -28.90
N ASN A 16 5.79 25.51 -29.62
CA ASN A 16 4.99 26.73 -29.67
C ASN A 16 3.67 26.53 -28.93
N TRP A 17 3.50 27.10 -27.73
CA TRP A 17 2.19 27.44 -27.18
C TRP A 17 2.31 28.70 -26.30
N PHE A 18 1.42 29.67 -26.58
CA PHE A 18 1.17 30.94 -25.91
C PHE A 18 2.08 32.15 -26.23
N THR A 19 1.51 33.07 -27.03
CA THR A 19 1.99 34.43 -27.26
C THR A 19 1.67 35.35 -26.07
N PHE A 20 2.68 36.02 -25.51
CA PHE A 20 2.51 37.19 -24.66
C PHE A 20 3.60 38.25 -24.96
N THR A 21 3.25 39.50 -24.65
CA THR A 21 3.69 40.81 -25.20
C THR A 21 5.18 41.16 -25.13
N PHE A 22 5.67 41.87 -26.16
CA PHE A 22 7.04 42.36 -26.37
C PHE A 22 7.48 43.44 -25.36
N GLY A 23 8.71 43.31 -24.84
CA GLY A 23 9.50 44.41 -24.26
C GLY A 23 10.81 44.58 -25.05
N VAL A 24 11.21 45.82 -25.34
CA VAL A 24 12.39 46.15 -26.15
C VAL A 24 13.55 46.55 -25.24
N ALA A 25 14.73 45.92 -25.41
CA ALA A 25 15.97 46.33 -24.77
C ALA A 25 16.93 46.96 -25.81
N PHE A 26 17.45 48.15 -25.54
CA PHE A 26 18.40 48.86 -26.40
C PHE A 26 19.84 48.59 -25.96
N ILE A 27 20.66 48.04 -26.85
CA ILE A 27 22.11 47.97 -26.73
C ILE A 27 22.69 48.54 -28.04
N GLY A 28 23.07 49.82 -28.05
CA GLY A 28 23.46 50.53 -29.28
C GLY A 28 22.30 50.80 -30.24
N ASN A 29 22.57 50.91 -31.55
CA ASN A 29 21.60 51.30 -32.59
C ASN A 29 20.93 50.12 -33.34
N ALA A 30 20.87 48.93 -32.73
CA ALA A 30 20.23 47.76 -33.32
C ALA A 30 19.14 47.21 -32.39
N THR A 31 17.94 47.01 -32.93
CA THR A 31 16.79 46.47 -32.19
C THR A 31 16.78 44.95 -32.31
N ILE A 32 17.05 44.24 -31.22
CA ILE A 32 17.03 42.76 -31.17
C ILE A 32 15.86 42.31 -30.29
N PRO A 33 14.97 41.42 -30.77
CA PRO A 33 13.89 40.89 -29.96
C PRO A 33 14.44 39.91 -28.91
N VAL A 34 14.21 40.18 -27.63
CA VAL A 34 14.53 39.26 -26.53
C VAL A 34 13.25 38.67 -25.95
N LYS A 35 13.17 37.34 -25.88
CA LYS A 35 12.09 36.62 -25.19
C LYS A 35 12.49 36.41 -23.74
N ILE A 36 11.84 37.12 -22.83
CA ILE A 36 11.96 36.90 -21.39
C ILE A 36 10.93 35.82 -21.02
N VAL A 37 11.41 34.62 -20.73
CA VAL A 37 10.57 33.50 -20.28
C VAL A 37 10.61 33.47 -18.75
N TRP A 38 9.45 33.58 -18.12
CA TRP A 38 9.30 33.35 -16.69
C TRP A 38 9.38 31.84 -16.42
N ILE A 39 10.41 31.40 -15.70
CA ILE A 39 10.60 30.01 -15.28
C ILE A 39 10.17 29.95 -13.80
N PRO A 40 9.10 29.23 -13.44
CA PRO A 40 8.73 29.06 -12.03
C PRO A 40 9.90 28.45 -11.26
N PRO A 41 10.09 28.77 -9.97
CA PRO A 41 11.10 28.11 -9.16
C PRO A 41 10.81 26.61 -9.19
N THR A 42 11.70 25.85 -9.84
CA THR A 42 11.66 24.39 -9.81
C THR A 42 11.66 23.97 -8.35
N VAL A 43 10.56 23.36 -7.89
CA VAL A 43 10.53 22.65 -6.62
C VAL A 43 11.68 21.65 -6.69
N ARG A 44 12.71 21.88 -5.89
CA ARG A 44 13.80 20.91 -5.72
C ARG A 44 13.16 19.68 -5.08
N ASN A 45 12.88 18.67 -5.90
CA ASN A 45 12.65 17.33 -5.39
C ASN A 45 13.94 16.89 -4.71
N HIS A 46 13.98 16.96 -3.38
CA HIS A 46 14.89 16.16 -2.60
C HIS A 46 14.61 14.69 -2.95
N GLY A 47 15.65 13.99 -3.39
CA GLY A 47 15.53 12.67 -4.02
C GLY A 47 14.66 11.70 -3.24
N ALA A 48 13.47 11.43 -3.77
CA ALA A 48 12.75 10.21 -3.49
C ALA A 48 13.30 9.14 -4.44
N ASN A 49 14.14 8.27 -3.87
CA ASN A 49 14.34 6.92 -4.35
C ASN A 49 12.98 6.29 -4.71
N SER A 50 12.86 5.85 -5.96
CA SER A 50 11.63 5.33 -6.55
C SER A 50 11.27 3.94 -5.99
N SER A 51 10.27 3.88 -5.12
CA SER A 51 9.28 2.79 -5.00
C SER A 51 8.19 3.13 -3.97
N GLY A 52 7.59 4.32 -4.11
CA GLY A 52 6.54 4.78 -3.20
C GLY A 52 5.35 5.29 -3.99
N ALA A 53 4.61 4.39 -4.66
CA ALA A 53 3.19 4.67 -4.82
C ALA A 53 2.62 4.86 -3.39
N PRO A 54 1.73 5.83 -3.12
CA PRO A 54 1.04 5.88 -1.84
C PRO A 54 0.23 4.59 -1.69
N THR A 55 0.83 3.58 -1.07
CA THR A 55 0.20 2.30 -0.82
C THR A 55 -0.61 2.43 0.45
N MET A 56 -1.87 1.99 0.40
CA MET A 56 -2.60 1.62 1.60
C MET A 56 -1.72 0.66 2.41
N ARG A 57 -1.35 1.03 3.63
CA ARG A 57 -0.45 0.23 4.47
C ARG A 57 -1.30 -0.59 5.44
N LEU A 58 -1.49 -1.87 5.13
CA LEU A 58 -1.92 -2.84 6.13
C LEU A 58 -0.77 -3.05 7.14
N SER A 59 -1.08 -3.33 8.41
CA SER A 59 0.02 -3.67 9.33
C SER A 59 0.70 -4.96 8.90
N SER A 60 1.93 -5.16 9.38
CA SER A 60 2.64 -6.42 9.17
C SER A 60 1.85 -7.62 9.70
N LYS A 61 1.04 -7.45 10.76
CA LYS A 61 0.24 -8.53 11.34
C LYS A 61 -0.86 -8.99 10.39
N GLY A 62 -1.54 -8.08 9.70
CA GLY A 62 -2.57 -8.39 8.72
C GLY A 62 -2.00 -9.10 7.49
N ASP A 63 -0.93 -8.54 6.91
CA ASP A 63 -0.26 -9.15 5.74
C ASP A 63 0.23 -10.57 6.06
N TYR A 64 0.98 -10.75 7.15
CA TYR A 64 1.47 -12.08 7.53
C TYR A 64 0.35 -13.03 7.96
N GLY A 65 -0.75 -12.54 8.53
CA GLY A 65 -1.90 -13.37 8.88
C GLY A 65 -2.62 -13.92 7.66
N ILE A 66 -2.78 -13.12 6.61
CA ILE A 66 -3.35 -13.60 5.34
C ILE A 66 -2.43 -14.65 4.72
N ARG A 67 -1.11 -14.41 4.66
CA ARG A 67 -0.15 -15.39 4.12
C ARG A 67 -0.17 -16.71 4.89
N ALA A 68 -0.23 -16.64 6.22
CA ALA A 68 -0.34 -17.84 7.06
C ALA A 68 -1.63 -18.62 6.78
N LEU A 69 -2.77 -17.95 6.59
CA LEU A 69 -4.02 -18.60 6.23
C LEU A 69 -3.97 -19.25 4.84
N VAL A 70 -3.38 -18.57 3.86
CA VAL A 70 -3.21 -19.12 2.49
C VAL A 70 -2.35 -20.38 2.53
N ASP A 71 -1.26 -20.37 3.29
CA ASP A 71 -0.40 -21.53 3.49
C ASP A 71 -1.18 -22.72 4.09
N LEU A 72 -1.97 -22.48 5.14
CA LEU A 72 -2.81 -23.49 5.76
C LEU A 72 -3.91 -24.00 4.82
N ALA A 73 -4.46 -23.14 3.96
CA ALA A 73 -5.45 -23.53 2.95
C ALA A 73 -4.86 -24.45 1.89
N GLN A 74 -3.66 -24.13 1.39
CA GLN A 74 -2.96 -24.94 0.38
C GLN A 74 -2.53 -26.33 0.91
N HIS A 75 -2.32 -26.44 2.21
CA HIS A 75 -1.91 -27.67 2.88
C HIS A 75 -3.05 -28.37 3.64
N ARG A 76 -4.29 -27.95 3.41
CA ARG A 76 -5.46 -28.53 4.07
C ARG A 76 -5.54 -30.05 3.84
N GLY A 77 -5.95 -30.78 4.88
CA GLY A 77 -6.07 -32.24 4.84
C GLY A 77 -4.76 -33.01 5.04
N ARG A 78 -3.62 -32.32 5.18
CA ARG A 78 -2.31 -32.93 5.50
C ARG A 78 -2.03 -33.03 7.00
N GLY A 79 -2.97 -32.58 7.83
CA GLY A 79 -2.85 -32.50 9.29
C GLY A 79 -2.27 -31.16 9.79
N PRO A 80 -2.08 -31.02 11.11
CA PRO A 80 -1.55 -29.79 11.72
C PRO A 80 -0.13 -29.48 11.28
N ILE A 81 0.16 -28.22 11.00
CA ILE A 81 1.45 -27.76 10.50
C ILE A 81 2.20 -26.95 11.56
N PRO A 82 3.47 -27.26 11.87
CA PRO A 82 4.25 -26.51 12.85
C PRO A 82 4.40 -25.04 12.47
N SER A 83 4.34 -24.14 13.46
CA SER A 83 4.46 -22.69 13.25
C SER A 83 5.77 -22.29 12.57
N GLY A 84 6.88 -22.99 12.86
CA GLY A 84 8.18 -22.75 12.24
C GLY A 84 8.20 -23.08 10.75
N GLU A 85 7.45 -24.09 10.32
CA GLU A 85 7.33 -24.41 8.89
C GLU A 85 6.52 -23.34 8.14
N ILE A 86 5.42 -22.87 8.74
CA ILE A 86 4.61 -21.78 8.18
C ILE A 86 5.47 -20.51 8.07
N ALA A 87 6.24 -20.19 9.11
CA ALA A 87 7.15 -19.06 9.13
C ALA A 87 8.19 -19.13 8.00
N ALA A 88 8.81 -20.29 7.82
CA ALA A 88 9.79 -20.51 6.78
C ALA A 88 9.22 -20.38 5.37
N ARG A 89 8.05 -21.01 5.09
CA ARG A 89 7.44 -20.98 3.75
C ARG A 89 6.92 -19.60 3.36
N GLN A 90 6.37 -18.86 4.32
CA GLN A 90 5.74 -17.56 4.07
C GLN A 90 6.65 -16.36 4.37
N ALA A 91 7.93 -16.62 4.68
CA ALA A 91 8.92 -15.62 5.10
C ALA A 91 8.42 -14.71 6.24
N ILE A 92 7.70 -15.30 7.20
CA ILE A 92 7.20 -14.60 8.38
C ILE A 92 8.28 -14.67 9.47
N PRO A 93 8.67 -13.56 10.11
CA PRO A 93 9.59 -13.60 11.23
C PRO A 93 9.09 -14.53 12.34
N GLU A 94 9.96 -15.39 12.87
CA GLU A 94 9.58 -16.37 13.92
C GLU A 94 9.02 -15.69 15.18
N SER A 95 9.50 -14.49 15.50
CA SER A 95 9.02 -13.68 16.62
C SER A 95 7.55 -13.24 16.47
N LEU A 96 7.02 -13.26 15.25
CA LEU A 96 5.70 -12.74 14.91
C LEU A 96 4.71 -13.86 14.53
N VAL A 97 5.17 -14.97 13.96
CA VAL A 97 4.28 -16.06 13.48
C VAL A 97 3.38 -16.57 14.60
N GLY A 98 3.90 -16.73 15.83
CA GLY A 98 3.12 -17.18 16.98
C GLY A 98 2.04 -16.18 17.41
N GLN A 99 2.33 -14.88 17.31
CA GLN A 99 1.36 -13.83 17.63
C GLN A 99 0.23 -13.80 16.61
N VAL A 100 0.58 -13.91 15.33
CA VAL A 100 -0.36 -13.97 14.21
C VAL A 100 -1.27 -15.21 14.34
N LEU A 101 -0.68 -16.40 14.48
CA LEU A 101 -1.43 -17.64 14.63
C LEU A 101 -2.28 -17.67 15.91
N GLY A 102 -1.79 -17.05 17.00
CA GLY A 102 -2.55 -16.88 18.23
C GLY A 102 -3.78 -15.99 18.06
N ALA A 103 -3.66 -14.89 17.31
CA ALA A 103 -4.79 -14.02 16.98
C ALA A 103 -5.81 -14.75 16.09
N LEU A 104 -5.35 -15.45 15.04
CA LEU A 104 -6.20 -16.24 14.14
C LEU A 104 -6.93 -17.38 14.87
N ARG A 105 -6.26 -18.02 15.84
CA ARG A 105 -6.87 -19.03 16.70
C ARG A 105 -7.98 -18.43 17.56
N THR A 106 -7.70 -17.28 18.19
CA THR A 106 -8.70 -16.57 19.03
C THR A 106 -9.92 -16.16 18.21
N ALA A 107 -9.71 -15.76 16.95
CA ALA A 107 -10.77 -15.42 16.01
C ALA A 107 -11.51 -16.65 15.43
N GLY A 108 -11.03 -17.87 15.70
CA GLY A 108 -11.67 -19.12 15.28
C GLY A 108 -11.33 -19.58 13.87
N PHE A 109 -10.42 -18.93 13.15
CA PHE A 109 -10.00 -19.35 11.80
C PHE A 109 -9.05 -20.55 11.80
N VAL A 110 -8.31 -20.74 12.89
CA VAL A 110 -7.26 -21.76 13.01
C VAL A 110 -7.44 -22.57 14.30
N ARG A 111 -7.17 -23.87 14.22
CA ARG A 111 -7.05 -24.76 15.39
C ARG A 111 -5.59 -25.05 15.65
N SER A 112 -5.26 -25.28 16.92
CA SER A 112 -3.90 -25.65 17.34
C SER A 112 -3.91 -26.99 18.06
N ALA A 113 -3.08 -27.91 17.59
CA ALA A 113 -2.81 -29.19 18.23
C ALA A 113 -1.48 -29.13 19.00
N ARG A 114 -1.42 -29.77 20.16
CA ARG A 114 -0.19 -29.89 20.98
C ARG A 114 0.48 -31.25 20.75
N GLY A 115 1.77 -31.34 21.10
CA GLY A 115 2.56 -32.57 21.04
C GLY A 115 3.59 -32.57 19.92
N ALA A 116 4.31 -33.68 19.75
CA ALA A 116 5.39 -33.82 18.77
C ALA A 116 4.92 -33.72 17.30
N GLN A 117 3.65 -34.03 17.03
CA GLN A 117 2.97 -33.80 15.75
C GLN A 117 1.92 -32.68 15.84
N GLY A 118 2.09 -31.78 16.81
CA GLY A 118 1.25 -30.61 16.97
C GLY A 118 1.51 -29.55 15.89
N GLY A 119 0.68 -28.53 15.86
CA GLY A 119 0.75 -27.49 14.85
C GLY A 119 -0.55 -26.73 14.70
N HIS A 120 -0.74 -26.13 13.54
CA HIS A 120 -1.88 -25.30 13.19
C HIS A 120 -2.58 -25.84 11.94
N GLU A 121 -3.90 -25.78 11.91
CA GLU A 121 -4.72 -26.15 10.76
C GLU A 121 -5.94 -25.22 10.65
N LEU A 122 -6.54 -25.11 9.47
CA LEU A 122 -7.78 -24.35 9.32
C LEU A 122 -8.91 -24.98 10.14
N ALA A 123 -9.67 -24.13 10.81
CA ALA A 123 -10.82 -24.55 11.61
C ALA A 123 -12.08 -24.81 10.78
N MET A 124 -12.11 -24.32 9.54
CA MET A 124 -13.26 -24.33 8.63
C MET A 124 -12.82 -24.45 7.16
N GLU A 125 -13.77 -24.54 6.23
CA GLU A 125 -13.45 -24.56 4.79
C GLU A 125 -12.91 -23.20 4.33
N PRO A 126 -11.92 -23.14 3.42
CA PRO A 126 -11.40 -21.86 2.90
C PRO A 126 -12.47 -20.96 2.27
N ALA A 127 -13.52 -21.55 1.70
CA ALA A 127 -14.65 -20.81 1.12
C ALA A 127 -15.49 -20.07 2.18
N ASP A 128 -15.45 -20.52 3.43
CA ASP A 128 -16.20 -19.91 4.54
C ASP A 128 -15.39 -18.82 5.26
N VAL A 129 -14.10 -18.68 4.94
CA VAL A 129 -13.20 -17.69 5.57
C VAL A 129 -13.21 -16.41 4.75
N ARG A 130 -13.91 -15.39 5.24
CA ARG A 130 -14.05 -14.09 4.56
C ARG A 130 -12.93 -13.11 4.94
N MET A 131 -12.39 -12.41 3.95
CA MET A 131 -11.19 -11.57 4.15
C MET A 131 -11.48 -10.31 4.99
N ASP A 132 -12.69 -9.76 4.93
CA ASP A 132 -13.12 -8.67 5.80
C ASP A 132 -13.05 -9.07 7.28
N ALA A 133 -13.54 -10.28 7.62
CA ALA A 133 -13.50 -10.81 8.97
C ALA A 133 -12.06 -11.09 9.45
N VAL A 134 -11.21 -11.64 8.57
CA VAL A 134 -9.80 -11.88 8.86
C VAL A 134 -9.07 -10.56 9.16
N VAL A 135 -9.18 -9.58 8.26
CA VAL A 135 -8.52 -8.27 8.42
C VAL A 135 -9.01 -7.60 9.70
N LYS A 136 -10.33 -7.58 9.94
CA LYS A 136 -10.92 -7.02 11.17
C LYS A 136 -10.38 -7.70 12.44
N SER A 137 -10.17 -9.02 12.42
CA SER A 137 -9.63 -9.74 13.57
C SER A 137 -8.16 -9.45 13.87
N LEU A 138 -7.38 -9.13 12.84
CA LEU A 138 -5.93 -8.90 12.95
C LEU A 138 -5.60 -7.44 13.24
N GLU A 139 -6.27 -6.52 12.56
CA GLU A 139 -6.04 -5.07 12.60
C GLU A 139 -6.97 -4.34 13.57
N GLY A 140 -8.16 -4.89 13.84
CA GLY A 140 -9.24 -4.15 14.50
C GLY A 140 -10.07 -3.37 13.49
N ASN A 141 -10.45 -2.14 13.82
CA ASN A 141 -11.23 -1.31 12.91
C ASN A 141 -10.33 -0.84 11.75
N ILE A 142 -10.82 -0.94 10.51
CA ILE A 142 -10.07 -0.46 9.34
C ILE A 142 -10.22 1.06 9.31
N SER A 143 -9.12 1.76 9.55
CA SER A 143 -9.14 3.21 9.65
C SER A 143 -8.36 3.85 8.53
N VAL A 144 -9.11 4.55 7.69
CA VAL A 144 -8.58 5.21 6.51
C VAL A 144 -8.27 6.65 6.88
N GLY A 145 -7.00 6.91 7.15
CA GLY A 145 -6.52 8.23 7.58
C GLY A 145 -6.43 8.39 9.09
N ALA A 146 -5.51 9.25 9.54
CA ALA A 146 -5.25 9.48 10.96
C ALA A 146 -6.47 10.02 11.74
N CYS A 147 -7.41 10.66 11.04
CA CYS A 147 -8.51 11.42 11.64
C CYS A 147 -9.66 10.54 12.17
N LEU A 148 -9.88 9.34 11.62
CA LEU A 148 -11.08 8.56 11.96
C LEU A 148 -11.00 7.80 13.31
N ASP A 149 -9.79 7.54 13.82
CA ASP A 149 -9.60 6.69 15.01
C ASP A 149 -9.14 7.43 16.27
N ASN A 150 -8.81 8.72 16.16
CA ASN A 150 -8.34 9.47 17.31
C ASN A 150 -9.42 10.46 17.78
N PRO A 151 -10.12 10.17 18.90
CA PRO A 151 -11.08 11.12 19.46
C PRO A 151 -10.44 12.43 19.94
N ASN A 152 -9.10 12.49 20.04
CA ASN A 152 -8.33 13.68 20.40
C ASN A 152 -7.66 14.37 19.21
N LEU A 153 -7.73 13.82 18.00
CA LEU A 153 -7.52 14.64 16.81
C LEU A 153 -8.80 15.46 16.69
N ASP A 154 -8.64 16.75 16.94
CA ASP A 154 -9.57 17.78 16.56
C ASP A 154 -10.33 17.36 15.29
N SER A 155 -11.64 17.23 15.42
CA SER A 155 -12.59 17.07 14.31
C SER A 155 -12.63 18.35 13.44
N SER A 156 -11.45 18.87 13.08
CA SER A 156 -11.21 20.07 12.29
C SER A 156 -11.38 19.80 10.79
N GLY A 157 -11.56 18.54 10.40
CA GLY A 157 -12.03 18.15 9.07
C GLY A 157 -13.49 18.53 8.87
N SER A 158 -13.81 19.14 7.73
CA SER A 158 -15.21 19.41 7.35
C SER A 158 -16.02 18.10 7.29
N ALA A 159 -17.32 18.14 7.57
CA ALA A 159 -18.19 16.96 7.50
C ALA A 159 -18.10 16.22 6.15
N GLY A 160 -17.90 16.96 5.05
CA GLY A 160 -17.68 16.36 3.72
C GLY A 160 -16.39 15.55 3.61
N GLN A 161 -15.32 15.95 4.31
CA GLN A 161 -14.08 15.19 4.36
C GLN A 161 -14.25 13.88 5.15
N LEU A 162 -15.01 13.90 6.24
CA LEU A 162 -15.30 12.70 7.03
C LEU A 162 -16.12 11.70 6.21
N HIS A 163 -17.22 12.13 5.59
CA HIS A 163 -18.02 11.25 4.72
C HIS A 163 -17.20 10.67 3.57
N MET A 164 -16.33 11.47 2.93
CA MET A 164 -15.44 10.96 1.89
C MET A 164 -14.51 9.85 2.41
N TRP A 165 -13.98 9.97 3.63
CA TRP A 165 -13.16 8.91 4.22
C TRP A 165 -13.96 7.68 4.64
N GLU A 166 -15.23 7.85 5.03
CA GLU A 166 -16.16 6.75 5.26
C GLU A 166 -16.44 5.99 3.96
N ASP A 167 -16.73 6.69 2.86
CA ASP A 167 -16.93 6.07 1.55
C ASP A 167 -15.71 5.24 1.11
N VAL A 168 -14.49 5.74 1.34
CA VAL A 168 -13.26 5.00 1.01
C VAL A 168 -13.11 3.76 1.90
N ARG A 169 -13.37 3.89 3.20
CA ARG A 169 -13.33 2.74 4.12
C ARG A 169 -14.34 1.69 3.71
N ASP A 170 -15.56 2.10 3.39
CA ASP A 170 -16.65 1.19 3.04
C ASP A 170 -16.34 0.48 1.71
N ALA A 171 -15.79 1.19 0.72
CA ALA A 171 -15.31 0.58 -0.53
C ALA A 171 -14.19 -0.45 -0.30
N ILE A 172 -13.26 -0.19 0.63
CA ILE A 172 -12.23 -1.17 1.01
C ILE A 172 -12.86 -2.40 1.68
N VAL A 173 -13.78 -2.18 2.61
CA VAL A 173 -14.48 -3.26 3.31
C VAL A 173 -15.26 -4.12 2.31
N ASP A 174 -15.98 -3.52 1.37
CA ASP A 174 -16.74 -4.23 0.34
C ASP A 174 -15.83 -5.11 -0.53
N VAL A 175 -14.67 -4.60 -0.94
CA VAL A 175 -13.68 -5.39 -1.69
C VAL A 175 -13.19 -6.59 -0.87
N LEU A 176 -12.97 -6.43 0.44
CA LEU A 176 -12.56 -7.53 1.31
C LEU A 176 -13.72 -8.50 1.61
N HIS A 177 -14.93 -8.00 1.67
CA HIS A 177 -16.16 -8.74 1.91
C HIS A 177 -16.41 -9.74 0.78
N ASP A 178 -16.19 -9.32 -0.46
CA ASP A 178 -16.39 -10.15 -1.66
C ASP A 178 -15.26 -11.16 -1.92
N ARG A 179 -14.34 -11.35 -0.96
CA ARG A 179 -13.21 -12.28 -1.09
C ARG A 179 -13.19 -13.29 0.05
N THR A 180 -12.94 -14.53 -0.35
CA THR A 180 -12.74 -15.67 0.54
C THR A 180 -11.29 -16.14 0.50
N LEU A 181 -10.89 -16.94 1.49
CA LEU A 181 -9.56 -17.54 1.51
C LEU A 181 -9.37 -18.50 0.32
N ALA A 182 -10.44 -19.14 -0.14
CA ALA A 182 -10.42 -19.97 -1.34
C ALA A 182 -10.01 -19.16 -2.58
N ASP A 183 -10.58 -17.96 -2.78
CA ASP A 183 -10.24 -17.09 -3.92
C ASP A 183 -8.75 -16.73 -3.95
N LEU A 184 -8.16 -16.52 -2.77
CA LEU A 184 -6.74 -16.22 -2.64
C LEU A 184 -5.88 -17.45 -2.92
N ALA A 185 -6.23 -18.60 -2.33
CA ALA A 185 -5.49 -19.85 -2.51
C ALA A 185 -5.47 -20.32 -3.97
N GLU A 186 -6.58 -20.15 -4.71
CA GLU A 186 -6.68 -20.48 -6.12
C GLU A 186 -5.76 -19.60 -6.99
N ARG A 187 -5.74 -18.29 -6.73
CA ARG A 187 -4.89 -17.34 -7.47
C ARG A 187 -3.40 -17.61 -7.27
N ASP A 188 -3.00 -18.00 -6.06
CA ASP A 188 -1.62 -18.37 -5.78
C ASP A 188 -1.22 -19.67 -6.48
N ALA A 189 -2.12 -20.65 -6.57
CA ALA A 189 -1.87 -21.88 -7.33
C ALA A 189 -1.66 -21.57 -8.83
N VAL A 190 -2.44 -20.65 -9.39
CA VAL A 190 -2.30 -20.19 -10.79
C VAL A 190 -0.99 -19.41 -10.99
N THR A 191 -0.63 -18.53 -10.05
CA THR A 191 0.57 -17.69 -10.13
C THR A 191 1.86 -18.49 -9.93
N ALA A 192 1.85 -19.52 -9.08
CA ALA A 192 2.97 -20.46 -8.97
C ALA A 192 3.20 -21.26 -10.27
N GLY A 193 2.15 -21.49 -11.06
CA GLY A 193 2.23 -22.08 -12.40
C GLY A 193 2.67 -21.10 -13.50
N GLY A 194 2.46 -19.80 -13.30
CA GLY A 194 2.82 -18.73 -14.23
C GLY A 194 3.64 -17.65 -13.53
N ARG A 195 4.94 -17.90 -13.32
CA ARG A 195 5.88 -16.96 -12.69
C ARG A 195 5.71 -15.53 -13.23
N TYR A 196 5.23 -14.62 -12.38
CA TYR A 196 5.44 -13.19 -12.56
C TYR A 196 6.91 -12.88 -12.28
N SER A 197 7.67 -12.67 -13.34
CA SER A 197 8.98 -12.02 -13.29
C SER A 197 8.75 -10.51 -13.07
N ILE A 198 9.23 -9.98 -11.94
CA ILE A 198 9.47 -8.54 -11.76
C ILE A 198 10.94 -8.29 -12.07
#